data_AF-A0A4P6HIQ9-F1
#
_entry.id   AF-A0A4P6HIQ9-F1
#
_cell.length_a   1.000
_cell.length_b   1.000
_cell.length_c   1.000
_cell.angle_alpha   90.00
_cell.angle_beta   90.00
_cell.angle_gamma   90.00
#
_symmetry.space_group_name_H-M   'P 1'
#
loop_
_entity.id
_entity.type
_entity.pdbx_description
1 polymer ?
#
loop_
_entity_poly.entity_id
_entity_poly.type
_entity_poly.pdbx_seq_one_letter_code
_entity_poly.pdbx_strand_id
1 'polypeptide(L)'
;MWIAPIAFDFAVAAIIIWFLGQLSGLEYWPGTIVLFATIVALQFVAALYGAIKHWILFLIFDRERVARHFNRALYEKEMPRAFPFEDTMEYLARVQSDEDSSMPQRLNASFTMGEMSGVKALKPLTSYLMILFSFDRALRRYD
;
A
#
# COMPACT_ATOMS: atom_id res chain seq x y z
N MET A 1 17.37 0.59 5.16
CA MET A 1 18.46 -0.41 5.22
C MET A 1 18.23 -1.47 4.15
N TRP A 2 18.27 -1.08 2.87
CA TRP A 2 18.00 -1.96 1.71
C TRP A 2 19.26 -2.29 0.89
N ILE A 3 20.39 -1.69 1.24
CA ILE A 3 21.66 -1.80 0.49
C ILE A 3 22.35 -3.15 0.75
N ALA A 4 22.21 -3.70 1.97
CA ALA A 4 22.84 -4.95 2.37
C ALA A 4 22.41 -6.19 1.55
N PRO A 5 21.10 -6.44 1.31
CA PRO A 5 20.69 -7.57 0.47
C PRO A 5 21.11 -7.39 -1.00
N ILE A 6 21.08 -6.15 -1.53
CA ILE A 6 21.52 -5.86 -2.89
C ILE A 6 23.02 -6.14 -3.05
N ALA A 7 23.84 -5.72 -2.09
CA ALA A 7 25.28 -5.97 -2.11
C ALA A 7 25.61 -7.46 -1.97
N PHE A 8 24.85 -8.19 -1.17
CA PHE A 8 24.99 -9.64 -1.03
C PHE A 8 24.66 -10.38 -2.33
N ASP A 9 23.56 -10.04 -3.00
CA ASP A 9 23.20 -10.62 -4.30
C ASP A 9 24.24 -10.31 -5.37
N PHE A 10 24.80 -9.10 -5.37
CA PHE A 10 25.92 -8.73 -6.25
C PHE A 10 27.17 -9.59 -6.00
N ALA A 11 27.52 -9.82 -4.73
CA ALA A 11 28.66 -10.65 -4.38
C ALA A 11 28.45 -12.12 -4.79
N VAL A 12 27.26 -12.66 -4.54
CA VAL A 12 26.88 -14.04 -4.92
C VAL A 12 26.88 -14.19 -6.44
N ALA A 13 26.30 -13.25 -7.18
CA ALA A 13 26.29 -13.26 -8.64
C ALA A 13 27.72 -13.18 -9.21
N ALA A 14 28.58 -12.33 -8.65
CA ALA A 14 29.98 -12.22 -9.06
C ALA A 14 30.77 -13.51 -8.83
N ILE A 15 30.55 -14.19 -7.69
CA ILE A 15 31.20 -15.49 -7.38
C ILE A 15 30.72 -16.58 -8.35
N ILE A 16 29.42 -16.67 -8.60
CA ILE A 16 28.84 -17.66 -9.53
C ILE A 16 29.36 -17.44 -10.95
N ILE A 17 29.44 -16.18 -11.39
CA ILE A 17 29.99 -15.79 -12.69
C ILE A 17 31.48 -16.17 -12.79
N TRP A 18 32.28 -15.88 -11.77
CA TRP A 18 33.70 -16.24 -11.74
C TRP A 18 33.92 -17.76 -11.81
N PHE A 19 33.12 -18.52 -11.06
CA PHE A 19 33.22 -19.98 -11.01
C PHE A 19 32.78 -20.65 -12.33
N LEU A 20 31.69 -20.17 -12.94
CA LEU A 20 31.22 -20.67 -14.24
C LEU A 20 32.16 -20.29 -15.39
N GLY A 21 32.75 -19.09 -15.35
CA GLY A 21 33.73 -18.64 -16.34
C GLY A 21 34.99 -19.52 -16.38
N GLN A 22 35.43 -20.04 -15.23
CA GLN A 22 36.53 -21.01 -15.18
C GLN A 22 36.17 -22.38 -15.81
N LEU A 23 34.89 -22.79 -15.74
CA LEU A 23 34.44 -24.09 -16.22
C LEU A 23 34.13 -24.13 -17.72
N SER A 24 33.65 -23.03 -18.30
CA SER A 24 33.06 -23.06 -19.66
C SER A 24 34.00 -22.67 -20.81
N GLY A 25 35.17 -22.08 -20.56
CA GLY A 25 36.12 -21.67 -21.61
C GLY A 25 35.61 -20.65 -22.65
N LEU A 26 34.35 -20.24 -22.56
CA LEU A 26 33.68 -19.23 -23.37
C LEU A 26 34.25 -17.83 -23.08
N GLU A 27 34.34 -17.00 -24.12
CA GLU A 27 34.73 -15.59 -24.01
C GLU A 27 33.92 -14.90 -22.90
N TYR A 28 34.65 -14.35 -21.93
CA TYR A 28 34.18 -14.01 -20.59
C TYR A 28 33.10 -12.91 -20.51
N TRP A 29 32.84 -12.17 -21.59
CA TRP A 29 32.05 -10.93 -21.52
C TRP A 29 30.57 -11.08 -21.92
N PRO A 30 30.21 -11.78 -23.01
CA PRO A 30 28.80 -11.88 -23.40
C PRO A 30 27.99 -12.79 -22.47
N GLY A 31 28.56 -13.93 -22.06
CA GLY A 31 27.87 -14.90 -21.22
C GLY A 31 27.53 -14.38 -19.82
N THR A 32 28.39 -13.52 -19.26
CA THR A 32 28.24 -12.96 -17.92
C THR A 32 27.13 -11.91 -17.85
N ILE A 33 27.01 -11.08 -18.90
CA ILE A 33 25.91 -10.13 -19.04
C ILE A 33 24.57 -10.86 -19.14
N VAL A 34 24.49 -11.94 -19.92
CA VAL A 34 23.26 -12.73 -20.08
C VAL A 34 22.86 -13.39 -18.76
N LEU A 35 23.83 -13.95 -18.02
CA LEU A 35 23.56 -14.62 -16.75
C LEU A 35 23.10 -13.61 -15.68
N PHE A 36 23.75 -12.46 -15.59
CA PHE A 36 23.33 -11.37 -14.71
C PHE A 36 21.93 -10.84 -15.06
N ALA A 37 21.67 -10.59 -16.35
CA ALA A 37 20.36 -10.15 -16.81
C ALA A 37 19.26 -11.18 -16.49
N THR A 38 19.58 -12.47 -16.59
CA THR A 38 18.64 -13.55 -16.26
C THR A 38 18.32 -13.58 -14.76
N ILE A 39 19.32 -13.45 -13.89
CA ILE A 39 19.12 -13.41 -12.44
C ILE A 39 18.28 -12.19 -12.05
N VAL A 40 18.61 -11.01 -12.57
CA VAL A 40 17.85 -9.77 -12.29
C VAL A 40 16.41 -9.90 -12.81
N ALA A 41 16.21 -10.45 -14.02
CA ALA A 41 14.88 -10.69 -14.55
C ALA A 41 14.08 -11.66 -13.68
N LEU A 42 14.70 -12.73 -13.19
CA LEU A 42 14.05 -13.71 -12.32
C LEU A 42 13.66 -13.10 -10.96
N GLN A 43 14.54 -12.29 -10.37
CA GLN A 43 14.24 -11.55 -9.14
C GLN A 43 13.09 -10.56 -9.35
N PHE A 44 13.06 -9.86 -10.48
CA PHE A 44 11.98 -8.94 -10.82
C PHE A 44 10.63 -9.67 -10.96
N VAL A 45 10.61 -10.82 -11.64
CA VAL A 45 9.39 -11.65 -11.78
C VAL A 45 8.91 -12.17 -10.42
N ALA A 46 9.82 -12.64 -9.56
CA ALA A 46 9.49 -13.09 -8.21
C ALA A 46 8.92 -11.94 -7.35
N ALA A 47 9.51 -10.75 -7.43
CA ALA A 47 9.01 -9.56 -6.75
C ALA A 47 7.63 -9.14 -7.27
N LEU A 48 7.40 -9.19 -8.58
CA LEU A 48 6.11 -8.88 -9.18
C LEU A 48 5.02 -9.87 -8.72
N TYR A 49 5.34 -11.16 -8.69
CA TYR A 49 4.42 -12.19 -8.18
C TYR A 49 4.09 -11.98 -6.69
N GLY A 50 5.09 -11.65 -5.86
CA GLY A 50 4.90 -11.29 -4.46
C GLY A 50 3.99 -10.06 -4.29
N ALA A 51 4.20 -9.03 -5.11
CA ALA A 51 3.39 -7.81 -5.11
C ALA A 51 1.93 -8.11 -5.49
N ILE A 52 1.70 -8.93 -6.54
CA ILE A 52 0.36 -9.34 -6.98
C ILE A 52 -0.34 -10.14 -5.87
N LYS A 53 0.32 -11.14 -5.29
CA LYS A 53 -0.26 -11.97 -4.23
C LYS A 53 -0.61 -11.13 -2.99
N HIS A 54 0.27 -10.21 -2.61
CA HIS A 54 0.00 -9.28 -1.53
C HIS A 54 -1.22 -8.40 -1.84
N TRP A 55 -1.31 -7.88 -3.08
CA TRP A 55 -2.47 -7.10 -3.56
C TRP A 55 -3.79 -7.88 -3.48
N ILE A 56 -3.79 -9.16 -3.88
CA ILE A 56 -4.98 -10.02 -3.86
C ILE A 56 -5.42 -10.34 -2.42
N LEU A 57 -4.48 -10.77 -1.57
CA LEU A 57 -4.77 -11.06 -0.17
C LEU A 57 -5.28 -9.80 0.56
N PHE A 58 -4.72 -8.64 0.22
CA PHE A 58 -5.11 -7.35 0.75
C PHE A 58 -6.53 -6.91 0.31
N LEU A 59 -6.87 -7.09 -0.97
CA LEU A 59 -8.22 -6.81 -1.49
C LEU A 59 -9.30 -7.61 -0.74
N ILE A 60 -8.97 -8.84 -0.34
CA ILE A 60 -9.94 -9.78 0.23
C ILE A 60 -10.04 -9.65 1.75
N PHE A 61 -8.92 -9.67 2.49
CA PHE A 61 -8.97 -9.87 3.95
C PHE A 61 -8.83 -8.58 4.77
N ASP A 62 -7.89 -7.71 4.41
CA ASP A 62 -7.59 -6.54 5.24
C ASP A 62 -8.63 -5.44 5.08
N ARG A 63 -9.17 -5.25 3.87
CA ARG A 63 -10.21 -4.24 3.63
C ARG A 63 -11.44 -4.42 4.52
N GLU A 64 -11.89 -5.65 4.75
CA GLU A 64 -13.10 -5.89 5.54
C GLU A 64 -12.89 -5.80 7.04
N ARG A 65 -11.71 -6.19 7.53
CA ARG A 65 -11.35 -5.96 8.93
C ARG A 65 -11.25 -4.45 9.20
N VAL A 66 -10.54 -3.72 8.36
CA VAL A 66 -10.35 -2.26 8.53
C VAL A 66 -11.66 -1.50 8.35
N ALA A 67 -12.50 -1.86 7.36
CA ALA A 67 -13.82 -1.24 7.19
C ALA A 67 -14.74 -1.46 8.39
N ARG A 68 -14.69 -2.63 9.05
CA ARG A 68 -15.46 -2.87 10.29
C ARG A 68 -14.99 -1.98 11.44
N HIS A 69 -13.69 -1.75 11.56
CA HIS A 69 -13.15 -0.82 12.56
C HIS A 69 -13.60 0.61 12.30
N PHE A 70 -13.53 1.08 11.05
CA PHE A 70 -14.01 2.42 10.70
C PHE A 70 -15.51 2.57 10.91
N ASN A 71 -16.31 1.58 10.52
CA ASN A 71 -17.76 1.62 10.72
C ASN A 71 -18.11 1.70 12.21
N ARG A 72 -17.44 0.92 13.06
CA ARG A 72 -17.59 1.03 14.53
C ARG A 72 -17.21 2.41 15.04
N ALA A 73 -16.10 2.98 14.55
CA ALA A 73 -15.66 4.31 14.94
C ALA A 73 -16.65 5.42 14.51
N LEU A 74 -17.36 5.26 13.39
CA LEU A 74 -18.41 6.18 12.97
C LEU A 74 -19.59 6.16 13.95
N TYR A 75 -20.06 4.96 14.36
CA TYR A 75 -21.12 4.83 15.37
C TYR A 75 -20.71 5.37 16.73
N GLU A 76 -19.49 5.08 17.18
CA GLU A 76 -18.98 5.55 18.49
C GLU A 76 -18.82 7.07 18.56
N LYS A 77 -18.52 7.70 17.42
CA LYS A 77 -18.43 9.17 17.29
C LYS A 77 -19.75 9.83 16.89
N GLU A 78 -20.83 9.05 16.84
CA GLU A 78 -22.18 9.48 16.44
C GLU A 78 -22.16 10.26 15.12
N MET A 79 -21.34 9.84 14.16
CA MET A 79 -21.14 10.62 12.94
C MET A 79 -22.43 10.69 12.08
N PRO A 80 -22.67 11.77 11.32
CA PRO A 80 -23.85 11.86 10.45
C PRO A 80 -23.84 10.76 9.38
N ARG A 81 -25.01 10.31 8.93
CA ARG A 81 -25.08 9.35 7.81
C ARG A 81 -24.46 9.93 6.55
N ALA A 82 -23.72 9.10 5.81
CA ALA A 82 -23.23 9.49 4.49
C ALA A 82 -24.39 9.57 3.49
N PHE A 83 -24.34 10.50 2.54
CA PHE A 83 -25.30 10.42 1.43
C PHE A 83 -24.88 9.27 0.50
N PRO A 84 -25.85 8.61 -0.17
CA PRO A 84 -25.50 7.66 -1.20
C PRO A 84 -24.66 8.38 -2.26
N PHE A 85 -23.51 7.79 -2.61
CA PHE A 85 -22.52 8.28 -3.60
C PHE A 85 -21.54 9.37 -3.14
N GLU A 86 -21.50 9.72 -1.85
CA GLU A 86 -20.54 10.69 -1.35
C GLU A 86 -19.17 10.05 -1.09
N ASP A 87 -18.11 10.65 -1.65
CA ASP A 87 -16.75 10.18 -1.44
C ASP A 87 -16.25 10.55 -0.02
N THR A 88 -15.28 9.79 0.48
CA THR A 88 -14.75 9.95 1.85
C THR A 88 -14.36 11.39 2.22
N MET A 89 -13.66 12.09 1.33
CA MET A 89 -13.20 13.46 1.60
C MET A 89 -14.33 14.48 1.51
N GLU A 90 -15.30 14.23 0.63
CA GLU A 90 -16.49 15.08 0.47
C GLU A 90 -17.38 14.97 1.71
N TYR A 91 -17.61 13.75 2.18
CA TYR A 91 -18.32 13.48 3.44
C TYR A 91 -17.70 14.20 4.63
N LEU A 92 -16.38 14.07 4.82
CA LEU A 92 -15.69 14.72 5.94
C LEU A 92 -15.75 16.25 5.84
N ALA A 93 -15.61 16.80 4.63
CA ALA A 93 -15.73 18.24 4.39
C ALA A 93 -17.15 18.73 4.70
N ARG A 94 -18.18 17.98 4.29
CA ARG A 94 -19.57 18.29 4.57
C ARG A 94 -19.83 18.30 6.07
N VAL A 95 -19.48 17.23 6.79
CA VAL A 95 -19.65 17.15 8.26
C VAL A 95 -18.92 18.30 8.95
N GLN A 96 -17.77 18.73 8.46
CA GLN A 96 -17.03 19.87 9.01
C GLN A 96 -17.76 21.21 8.81
N SER A 97 -18.36 21.42 7.63
CA SER A 97 -19.06 22.66 7.26
C SER A 97 -20.51 22.73 7.72
N ASP A 98 -21.09 21.59 8.09
CA ASP A 98 -22.49 21.47 8.47
C ASP A 98 -22.77 22.10 9.84
N GLU A 99 -23.72 23.04 9.89
CA GLU A 99 -24.13 23.73 11.11
C GLU A 99 -25.02 22.86 12.00
N ASP A 100 -25.70 21.86 11.42
CA ASP A 100 -26.52 20.90 12.16
C ASP A 100 -25.67 19.80 12.83
N SER A 101 -24.41 19.67 12.42
CA SER A 101 -23.46 18.74 13.02
C SER A 101 -22.91 19.29 14.35
N SER A 102 -22.88 18.45 15.38
CA SER A 102 -22.36 18.82 16.69
C SER A 102 -20.87 19.16 16.65
N MET A 103 -20.41 20.06 17.53
CA MET A 103 -18.99 20.44 17.60
C MET A 103 -18.04 19.23 17.71
N PRO A 104 -18.32 18.18 18.50
CA PRO A 104 -17.50 16.96 18.52
C PRO A 104 -17.43 16.22 17.18
N GLN A 105 -18.54 16.16 16.41
CA GLN A 105 -18.55 15.53 15.08
C GLN A 105 -17.67 16.31 14.10
N ARG A 106 -17.81 17.64 14.08
CA ARG A 106 -17.01 18.55 13.24
C ARG A 106 -15.52 18.46 13.53
N LEU A 107 -15.16 18.41 14.82
CA LEU A 107 -13.77 18.22 15.26
C LEU A 107 -13.23 16.85 14.83
N ASN A 108 -14.01 15.79 15.02
CA ASN A 108 -13.61 14.45 14.61
C ASN A 108 -13.44 14.33 13.09
N ALA A 109 -14.31 14.98 12.30
CA ALA A 109 -14.21 15.02 10.85
C ALA A 109 -12.92 15.74 10.41
N SER A 110 -12.66 16.91 11.01
CA SER A 110 -11.44 17.69 10.77
C SER A 110 -10.17 16.90 11.13
N PHE A 111 -10.18 16.21 12.28
CA PHE A 111 -9.07 15.37 12.73
C PHE A 111 -8.83 14.21 11.75
N THR A 112 -9.87 13.49 11.38
CA THR A 112 -9.79 12.34 10.46
C THR A 112 -9.26 12.78 9.08
N MET A 113 -9.72 13.93 8.59
CA MET A 113 -9.24 14.53 7.34
C MET A 113 -7.75 14.92 7.42
N GLY A 114 -7.30 15.43 8.58
CA GLY A 114 -5.90 15.69 8.88
C GLY A 114 -5.05 14.42 8.90
N GLU A 115 -5.52 13.35 9.55
CA GLU A 115 -4.84 12.05 9.57
C GLU A 115 -4.70 11.46 8.16
N MET A 116 -5.77 11.51 7.35
CA MET A 116 -5.72 11.05 5.96
C MET A 116 -4.72 11.83 5.12
N SER A 117 -4.63 13.15 5.32
CA SER A 117 -3.65 14.01 4.66
C SER A 117 -2.21 13.69 5.13
N GLY A 118 -2.03 13.42 6.42
CA GLY A 118 -0.76 12.98 6.99
C GLY A 118 -0.32 11.63 6.44
N VAL A 119 -1.22 10.66 6.32
CA VAL A 119 -0.95 9.36 5.69
C VAL A 119 -0.57 9.56 4.22
N LYS A 120 -1.28 10.40 3.47
CA LYS A 120 -0.97 10.70 2.07
C LYS A 120 0.46 11.25 1.90
N ALA A 121 0.91 12.09 2.83
CA ALA A 121 2.22 12.72 2.77
C ALA A 121 3.36 11.81 3.26
N LEU A 122 3.12 11.01 4.30
CA LEU A 122 4.17 10.29 5.03
C LEU A 122 4.25 8.79 4.70
N LYS A 123 3.20 8.21 4.13
CA LYS A 123 3.12 6.76 3.84
C LYS A 123 3.17 6.49 2.34
N PRO A 124 3.55 5.27 1.94
CA PRO A 124 3.44 4.84 0.55
C PRO A 124 2.01 5.04 0.02
N LEU A 125 1.89 5.41 -1.25
CA LEU A 125 0.61 5.66 -1.91
C LEU A 125 -0.38 4.49 -1.73
N THR A 126 0.13 3.26 -1.72
CA THR A 126 -0.66 2.04 -1.50
C THR A 126 -1.34 2.03 -0.13
N SER A 127 -0.67 2.46 0.94
CA SER A 127 -1.24 2.56 2.28
C SER A 127 -2.34 3.63 2.35
N TYR A 128 -2.13 4.77 1.67
CA TYR A 128 -3.14 5.83 1.60
C TYR A 128 -4.41 5.36 0.89
N LEU A 129 -4.26 4.77 -0.31
CA LEU A 129 -5.38 4.22 -1.07
C LEU A 129 -6.12 3.13 -0.28
N MET A 130 -5.37 2.29 0.45
CA MET A 130 -5.93 1.28 1.34
C MET A 130 -6.87 1.87 2.39
N ILE A 131 -6.44 2.92 3.09
CA ILE A 131 -7.25 3.57 4.11
C ILE A 131 -8.49 4.21 3.47
N LEU A 132 -8.30 4.92 2.36
CA LEU A 132 -9.38 5.61 1.66
C LEU A 132 -10.49 4.65 1.20
N PHE A 133 -10.14 3.55 0.55
CA PHE A 133 -11.12 2.55 0.11
C PHE A 133 -11.80 1.80 1.27
N SER A 134 -11.08 1.58 2.37
CA SER A 134 -11.66 0.92 3.54
C SER A 134 -12.65 1.83 4.26
N PHE A 135 -12.37 3.15 4.27
CA PHE A 135 -13.26 4.16 4.82
C PHE A 135 -14.51 4.35 3.95
N ASP A 136 -14.37 4.46 2.63
CA ASP A 136 -15.51 4.50 1.70
C ASP A 136 -16.45 3.30 1.90
N ARG A 137 -15.87 2.10 2.00
CA ARG A 137 -16.66 0.88 2.27
C ARG A 137 -17.32 0.89 3.64
N ALA A 138 -16.73 1.56 4.63
CA ALA A 138 -17.34 1.73 5.95
C ALA A 138 -18.53 2.68 5.90
N LEU A 139 -18.39 3.82 5.19
CA LEU A 139 -19.46 4.79 4.96
C LEU A 139 -20.66 4.16 4.25
N ARG A 140 -20.42 3.37 3.19
CA ARG A 140 -21.49 2.66 2.47
C ARG A 140 -22.24 1.62 3.31
N ARG A 141 -21.62 1.14 4.40
CA ARG A 141 -22.25 0.21 5.36
C ARG A 141 -22.87 0.95 6.56
N TYR A 142 -22.57 2.23 6.69
CA TYR A 142 -23.01 3.08 7.79
C TYR A 142 -24.34 3.72 7.38
N ASP A 143 -25.41 2.94 7.55
CA ASP A 143 -26.78 3.45 7.62
C ASP A 143 -27.13 3.72 9.08
#